data_AF-A0A2P8D6S9-F1
#
_entry.id   AF-A0A2P8D6S9-F1
#
_cell.length_a   1.000
_cell.length_b   1.000
_cell.length_c   1.000
_cell.angle_alpha   90.00
_cell.angle_beta   90.00
_cell.angle_gamma   90.00
#
_symmetry.space_group_name_H-M   'P 1'
#
loop_
_entity.id
_entity.type
_entity.pdbx_description
1 polymer ?
#
loop_
_entity_poly.entity_id
_entity_poly.type
_entity_poly.pdbx_seq_one_letter_code
_entity_poly.pdbx_strand_id
1 'polypeptide(L)'
;MLPPGGAAPPDPGGYPASADASTQNIAAVGGAGTAGPAGPDGATQNISAIGDDEFGGLQMFRDEGSGSGVGDTAQIDISGFDDLDDRSRHAGSSSLGRMLLYAGGFVLLLGAAGTGAYLFASGGLGTGGGYDANRVANESADTGALTIEELFPEKEITLGGEAFTLVNTDETDKCDTAANGDFGAALTENECRQVVRASYVNEDKSRAVTIGVAAMSDADNATAVEEAMDLESAQYFAGLRGKEGSGSERLATAGGHANGSRWGRYVVFSLAANDDGRTPQGTDAELAETGEDGAELPLAALGERAKG
;
A
#
# COMPACT_ATOMS: atom_id res chain seq x y z
N MET A 1 -23.43 -32.08 -35.60
CA MET A 1 -24.39 -31.45 -34.67
C MET A 1 -23.68 -31.22 -33.35
N LEU A 2 -23.35 -29.97 -33.03
CA LEU A 2 -22.92 -29.49 -31.71
C LEU A 2 -24.07 -28.62 -31.18
N PRO A 3 -24.46 -28.69 -29.89
CA PRO A 3 -25.28 -27.65 -29.30
C PRO A 3 -24.40 -26.41 -29.00
N PRO A 4 -24.89 -25.18 -29.27
CA PRO A 4 -24.23 -23.95 -28.87
C PRO A 4 -24.76 -23.47 -27.50
N GLY A 5 -23.89 -22.84 -26.70
CA GLY A 5 -24.33 -21.96 -25.60
C GLY A 5 -24.22 -22.55 -24.19
N GLY A 6 -22.99 -22.82 -23.74
CA GLY A 6 -22.66 -22.80 -22.32
C GLY A 6 -21.57 -21.77 -22.12
N ALA A 7 -21.88 -20.66 -21.45
CA ALA A 7 -20.86 -19.74 -20.98
C ALA A 7 -19.89 -20.52 -20.08
N ALA A 8 -18.59 -20.31 -20.29
CA ALA A 8 -17.58 -20.85 -19.39
C ALA A 8 -17.88 -20.33 -17.97
N PRO A 9 -17.80 -21.17 -16.92
CA PRO A 9 -17.84 -20.69 -15.56
C PRO A 9 -16.69 -19.69 -15.36
N PRO A 10 -16.87 -18.64 -14.53
CA PRO A 10 -15.76 -17.76 -14.18
C PRO A 10 -14.64 -18.62 -13.58
N ASP A 11 -13.41 -18.34 -14.01
CA ASP A 11 -12.19 -18.98 -13.53
C ASP A 11 -12.19 -18.93 -11.99
N PRO A 12 -12.11 -20.06 -11.27
CA PRO A 12 -12.01 -20.04 -9.82
C PRO A 12 -10.60 -19.55 -9.50
N GLY A 13 -10.48 -18.24 -9.30
CA GLY A 13 -9.23 -17.51 -9.10
C GLY A 13 -8.29 -18.26 -8.16
N GLY A 14 -7.23 -18.81 -8.75
CA GLY A 14 -5.95 -18.87 -8.05
C GLY A 14 -5.62 -17.45 -7.58
N TYR A 15 -4.97 -17.34 -6.43
CA TYR A 15 -4.56 -16.09 -5.76
C TYR A 15 -4.66 -14.88 -6.69
N PRO A 16 -5.51 -13.88 -6.41
CA PRO A 16 -5.46 -12.67 -7.22
C PRO A 16 -4.01 -12.21 -7.23
N ALA A 17 -3.44 -12.17 -8.44
CA ALA A 17 -2.19 -11.49 -8.67
C ALA A 17 -2.45 -10.06 -8.21
N SER A 18 -1.87 -9.72 -7.07
CA SER A 18 -2.25 -8.64 -6.16
C SER A 18 -3.71 -8.69 -5.67
N ALA A 19 -3.88 -9.08 -4.40
CA ALA A 19 -4.72 -8.23 -3.55
C ALA A 19 -4.04 -6.86 -3.65
N ASP A 20 -4.63 -5.92 -4.37
CA ASP A 20 -4.08 -4.57 -4.50
C ASP A 20 -4.05 -3.99 -3.09
N ALA A 21 -2.90 -4.12 -2.43
CA ALA A 21 -2.70 -3.59 -1.11
C ALA A 21 -2.97 -2.09 -1.19
N SER A 22 -4.05 -1.64 -0.57
CA SER A 22 -4.33 -0.22 -0.48
C SER A 22 -3.38 0.35 0.57
N THR A 23 -2.15 0.63 0.14
CA THR A 23 -1.06 1.15 0.97
C THR A 23 -0.98 2.65 0.84
N GLN A 24 -1.30 3.38 1.91
CA GLN A 24 -1.16 4.84 1.90
C GLN A 24 -0.88 5.39 3.30
N ASN A 25 -0.38 6.62 3.34
CA ASN A 25 -0.23 7.36 4.57
C ASN A 25 -1.62 7.82 5.08
N ILE A 26 -1.94 7.49 6.33
CA ILE A 26 -3.08 8.02 7.07
C ILE A 26 -2.68 9.29 7.83
N ALA A 27 -3.53 10.31 7.73
CA ALA A 27 -3.43 11.50 8.57
C ALA A 27 -3.82 11.18 10.03
N ALA A 28 -3.09 11.74 11.00
CA ALA A 28 -3.46 11.59 12.40
C ALA A 28 -4.88 12.11 12.65
N VAL A 29 -5.66 11.34 13.41
CA VAL A 29 -7.02 11.75 13.77
C VAL A 29 -6.90 12.90 14.77
N GLY A 30 -7.14 14.12 14.27
CA GLY A 30 -7.14 15.31 15.09
C GLY A 30 -8.17 15.18 16.19
N GLY A 31 -7.73 15.13 17.46
CA GLY A 31 -8.60 15.43 18.57
C GLY A 31 -9.17 16.83 18.35
N ALA A 32 -10.45 16.93 18.01
CA ALA A 32 -11.10 18.18 17.69
C ALA A 32 -10.95 19.18 18.86
N GLY A 33 -9.98 20.09 18.72
CA GLY A 33 -9.97 21.36 19.43
C GLY A 33 -11.07 22.24 18.84
N THR A 34 -12.23 22.24 19.49
CA THR A 34 -13.28 23.28 19.50
C THR A 34 -13.35 24.24 18.30
N ALA A 35 -14.33 24.01 17.43
CA ALA A 35 -15.05 25.10 16.77
C ALA A 35 -16.53 24.92 17.07
N GLY A 36 -17.02 25.61 18.12
CA GLY A 36 -18.45 25.69 18.39
C GLY A 36 -19.18 26.42 17.25
N PRO A 37 -20.47 26.15 17.02
CA PRO A 37 -21.20 26.79 15.94
C PRO A 37 -21.32 28.28 16.20
N ALA A 38 -20.78 29.10 15.30
CA ALA A 38 -21.04 30.53 15.25
C ALA A 38 -22.53 30.74 14.94
N GLY A 39 -23.25 31.34 15.89
CA GLY A 39 -24.63 31.79 15.70
C GLY A 39 -24.71 32.89 14.63
N PRO A 40 -25.90 33.11 14.04
CA PRO A 40 -26.07 33.99 12.91
C PRO A 40 -26.37 35.40 13.42
N ASP A 41 -25.37 36.28 13.51
CA ASP A 41 -25.61 37.73 13.58
C ASP A 41 -24.37 38.47 13.10
N GLY A 42 -24.55 39.25 12.03
CA GLY A 42 -23.51 40.11 11.48
C GLY A 42 -23.24 41.31 12.39
N ALA A 43 -21.96 41.61 12.60
CA ALA A 43 -21.47 42.94 12.90
C ALA A 43 -19.97 43.05 12.58
N THR A 44 -19.68 43.90 11.59
CA THR A 44 -18.40 44.54 11.34
C THR A 44 -17.81 45.16 12.60
N GLN A 45 -16.59 44.79 12.99
CA GLN A 45 -15.59 45.64 13.67
C GLN A 45 -14.18 45.12 13.29
N ASN A 46 -13.51 45.74 12.30
CA ASN A 46 -12.47 46.77 12.50
C ASN A 46 -11.43 46.37 13.56
N ILE A 47 -10.34 45.76 13.09
CA ILE A 47 -9.05 45.77 13.81
C ILE A 47 -8.07 46.54 12.94
N SER A 48 -7.57 47.62 13.52
CA SER A 48 -6.71 48.62 12.89
C SER A 48 -5.32 48.08 12.56
N ALA A 49 -4.74 48.61 11.49
CA ALA A 49 -3.39 48.33 11.04
C ALA A 49 -2.35 48.59 12.14
N ILE A 50 -1.49 47.62 12.38
CA ILE A 50 -0.28 47.78 13.18
C ILE A 50 0.90 47.93 12.22
N GLY A 51 1.48 49.13 12.25
CA GLY A 51 2.92 49.40 12.37
C GLY A 51 3.88 48.78 11.35
N ASP A 52 4.29 49.60 10.40
CA ASP A 52 5.41 49.40 9.49
C ASP A 52 6.76 49.46 10.21
N ASP A 53 7.43 48.32 10.50
CA ASP A 53 8.90 48.23 10.71
C ASP A 53 9.41 46.88 11.26
N GLU A 54 9.38 45.78 10.49
CA GLU A 54 10.37 44.68 10.68
C GLU A 54 10.53 43.73 9.48
N PHE A 55 10.50 44.24 8.24
CA PHE A 55 10.95 43.45 7.08
C PHE A 55 12.05 44.20 6.34
N GLY A 56 13.24 43.59 6.39
CA GLY A 56 14.46 44.09 5.75
C GLY A 56 14.20 44.45 4.28
N GLY A 57 14.25 45.74 4.01
CA GLY A 57 13.93 46.31 2.72
C GLY A 57 14.88 45.83 1.62
N LEU A 58 14.30 45.50 0.48
CA LEU A 58 14.95 45.65 -0.83
C LEU A 58 13.91 46.19 -1.80
N GLN A 59 14.29 47.31 -2.41
CA GLN A 59 13.48 48.22 -3.22
C GLN A 59 13.17 47.63 -4.59
N MET A 60 11.96 47.90 -5.04
CA MET A 60 11.51 47.69 -6.42
C MET A 60 12.26 48.63 -7.36
N PHE A 61 12.92 48.10 -8.38
CA PHE A 61 13.32 48.87 -9.56
C PHE A 61 12.77 48.22 -10.83
N ARG A 62 11.82 48.94 -11.42
CA ARG A 62 11.38 48.85 -12.80
C ARG A 62 12.27 49.81 -13.61
N ASP A 63 12.81 49.37 -14.74
CA ASP A 63 13.01 50.27 -15.89
C ASP A 63 13.08 49.53 -17.23
N GLU A 64 12.67 50.27 -18.26
CA GLU A 64 12.50 49.91 -19.65
C GLU A 64 13.83 49.91 -20.43
N GLY A 65 13.84 49.28 -21.61
CA GLY A 65 15.05 49.01 -22.38
C GLY A 65 15.52 50.13 -23.33
N SER A 66 16.71 49.93 -23.88
CA SER A 66 17.03 50.17 -25.30
C SER A 66 18.31 49.43 -25.69
N GLY A 67 18.32 48.87 -26.91
CA GLY A 67 19.33 47.97 -27.47
C GLY A 67 20.74 48.54 -27.57
N SER A 68 21.76 47.76 -27.92
CA SER A 68 21.84 46.98 -29.16
C SER A 68 23.04 46.04 -29.09
N GLY A 69 22.96 44.86 -29.71
CA GLY A 69 24.16 44.13 -30.15
C GLY A 69 24.07 42.60 -30.04
N VAL A 70 23.44 41.99 -31.06
CA VAL A 70 23.85 40.74 -31.75
C VAL A 70 24.47 39.64 -30.88
N GLY A 71 23.90 38.47 -30.69
CA GLY A 71 22.81 37.77 -31.35
C GLY A 71 23.07 36.29 -31.13
N ASP A 72 22.13 35.55 -30.56
CA ASP A 72 22.06 34.09 -30.72
C ASP A 72 20.70 33.60 -30.21
N THR A 73 19.75 33.44 -31.12
CA THR A 73 18.51 32.69 -30.88
C THR A 73 18.75 31.28 -31.38
N ALA A 74 19.26 30.41 -30.51
CA ALA A 74 19.31 28.99 -30.79
C ALA A 74 17.96 28.37 -30.43
N GLN A 75 17.22 28.05 -31.48
CA GLN A 75 16.01 27.24 -31.47
C GLN A 75 16.39 25.83 -30.99
N ILE A 76 15.54 25.22 -30.16
CA ILE A 76 15.65 23.81 -29.80
C ILE A 76 15.22 23.01 -31.04
N ASP A 77 16.22 22.62 -31.83
CA ASP A 77 16.08 21.73 -32.97
C ASP A 77 15.94 20.29 -32.47
N ILE A 78 14.75 19.72 -32.60
CA ILE A 78 14.46 18.30 -32.35
C ILE A 78 14.76 17.52 -33.63
N SER A 79 16.04 17.44 -33.99
CA SER A 79 16.56 16.46 -34.92
C SER A 79 17.95 15.99 -34.45
N GLY A 80 17.95 15.04 -33.53
CA GLY A 80 19.19 14.61 -32.88
C GLY A 80 19.03 13.40 -31.97
N PHE A 81 18.21 12.43 -32.37
CA PHE A 81 18.24 11.09 -31.78
C PHE A 81 17.95 10.06 -32.88
N ASP A 82 18.88 9.97 -33.83
CA ASP A 82 19.07 8.79 -34.66
C ASP A 82 20.57 8.61 -34.92
N ASP A 83 21.00 7.35 -34.93
CA ASP A 83 22.31 6.81 -35.30
C ASP A 83 23.49 6.97 -34.32
N LEU A 84 23.57 5.98 -33.40
CA LEU A 84 24.84 5.41 -32.95
C LEU A 84 25.15 4.16 -33.77
N ASP A 85 25.62 4.34 -35.00
CA ASP A 85 26.30 3.31 -35.77
C ASP A 85 27.41 3.96 -36.59
N ASP A 86 28.65 3.92 -36.09
CA ASP A 86 29.81 3.53 -36.90
C ASP A 86 31.10 3.51 -36.06
N ARG A 87 31.59 2.31 -35.77
CA ARG A 87 33.04 2.10 -35.60
C ARG A 87 33.40 0.83 -36.34
N SER A 88 33.87 0.98 -37.58
CA SER A 88 35.31 0.86 -37.88
C SER A 88 35.53 0.38 -39.31
N ARG A 89 36.04 1.26 -40.18
CA ARG A 89 36.77 0.85 -41.38
C ARG A 89 37.91 1.82 -41.68
N HIS A 90 39.13 1.32 -41.60
CA HIS A 90 40.22 1.69 -42.51
C HIS A 90 41.16 0.49 -42.63
N ALA A 91 41.14 -0.15 -43.81
CA ALA A 91 42.34 -0.50 -44.59
C ALA A 91 42.01 -1.59 -45.63
N GLY A 92 42.21 -1.24 -46.90
CA GLY A 92 42.98 -2.08 -47.81
C GLY A 92 42.28 -3.16 -48.64
N SER A 93 42.15 -2.85 -49.93
CA SER A 93 42.63 -3.68 -51.05
C SER A 93 41.85 -4.95 -51.45
N SER A 94 41.16 -4.78 -52.58
CA SER A 94 41.15 -5.59 -53.81
C SER A 94 40.54 -7.00 -53.88
N SER A 95 39.78 -7.16 -54.98
CA SER A 95 39.80 -8.33 -55.88
C SER A 95 39.03 -9.60 -55.48
N LEU A 96 37.87 -9.75 -56.14
CA LEU A 96 37.44 -10.93 -56.89
C LEU A 96 37.45 -12.30 -56.18
N GLY A 97 36.25 -12.76 -55.86
CA GLY A 97 35.80 -14.10 -56.25
C GLY A 97 35.83 -15.19 -55.17
N ARG A 98 34.83 -16.08 -55.30
CA ARG A 98 34.59 -17.36 -54.61
C ARG A 98 33.81 -17.25 -53.30
N MET A 99 32.50 -17.50 -53.33
CA MET A 99 31.82 -18.81 -53.46
C MET A 99 31.87 -19.61 -52.16
N LEU A 100 30.70 -19.63 -51.50
CA LEU A 100 30.13 -20.68 -50.64
C LEU A 100 30.95 -21.18 -49.44
N LEU A 101 30.22 -21.69 -48.44
CA LEU A 101 30.64 -22.06 -47.08
C LEU A 101 30.59 -20.83 -46.15
N TYR A 102 29.71 -20.70 -45.15
CA TYR A 102 29.14 -21.73 -44.28
C TYR A 102 27.73 -21.31 -43.84
N ALA A 103 26.72 -21.95 -44.44
CA ALA A 103 25.53 -22.33 -43.70
C ALA A 103 25.99 -23.43 -42.72
N GLY A 104 26.27 -23.06 -41.47
CA GLY A 104 26.81 -23.99 -40.48
C GLY A 104 27.47 -23.34 -39.28
N GLY A 105 26.96 -22.20 -38.81
CA GLY A 105 27.57 -21.43 -37.72
C GLY A 105 26.58 -20.68 -36.83
N PHE A 106 25.31 -21.06 -36.81
CA PHE A 106 24.30 -20.49 -35.89
C PHE A 106 23.45 -21.56 -35.20
N VAL A 107 24.00 -22.75 -34.97
CA VAL A 107 23.29 -23.83 -34.27
C VAL A 107 24.12 -24.49 -33.15
N LEU A 108 25.37 -24.09 -32.91
CA LEU A 108 26.20 -24.74 -31.89
C LEU A 108 26.99 -23.77 -31.02
N LEU A 109 26.29 -22.80 -30.41
CA LEU A 109 26.69 -22.20 -29.12
C LEU A 109 25.47 -21.85 -28.24
N LEU A 110 24.38 -22.64 -28.35
CA LEU A 110 23.33 -22.74 -27.32
C LEU A 110 23.48 -24.05 -26.56
N GLY A 111 24.68 -24.29 -26.01
CA GLY A 111 25.07 -25.57 -25.41
C GLY A 111 25.43 -25.52 -23.93
N ALA A 112 25.65 -24.34 -23.32
CA ALA A 112 26.06 -24.26 -21.92
C ALA A 112 25.92 -22.84 -21.34
N ALA A 113 24.70 -22.29 -21.28
CA ALA A 113 24.29 -21.16 -20.40
C ALA A 113 22.82 -20.74 -20.66
N GLY A 114 21.96 -21.65 -21.12
CA GLY A 114 20.63 -21.31 -21.66
C GLY A 114 19.47 -22.07 -21.04
N THR A 115 19.62 -22.61 -19.84
CA THR A 115 18.54 -23.29 -19.09
C THR A 115 18.05 -22.50 -17.88
N GLY A 116 18.53 -21.27 -17.66
CA GLY A 116 18.16 -20.43 -16.52
C GLY A 116 17.08 -19.38 -16.77
N ALA A 117 16.69 -19.12 -18.03
CA ALA A 117 15.82 -17.99 -18.37
C ALA A 117 14.64 -18.35 -19.31
N TYR A 118 14.37 -19.63 -19.53
CA TYR A 118 13.22 -20.08 -20.34
C TYR A 118 12.20 -20.92 -19.55
N LEU A 119 12.24 -20.84 -18.22
CA LEU A 119 11.18 -21.32 -17.31
C LEU A 119 10.59 -20.18 -16.47
N PHE A 120 10.60 -18.95 -17.00
CA PHE A 120 9.86 -17.82 -16.40
C PHE A 120 8.57 -17.47 -17.15
N ALA A 121 8.19 -18.26 -18.17
CA ALA A 121 6.92 -18.10 -18.90
C ALA A 121 5.89 -19.21 -18.61
N SER A 122 6.20 -20.11 -17.69
CA SER A 122 5.25 -21.05 -17.10
C SER A 122 5.74 -21.44 -15.69
N GLY A 123 6.00 -20.42 -14.88
CA GLY A 123 6.40 -20.55 -13.47
C GLY A 123 5.19 -20.74 -12.58
N GLY A 124 4.42 -21.80 -12.83
CA GLY A 124 3.67 -22.47 -11.77
C GLY A 124 4.68 -23.04 -10.79
N LEU A 125 5.08 -22.24 -9.82
CA LEU A 125 5.78 -22.69 -8.63
C LEU A 125 4.75 -22.72 -7.50
N GLY A 126 4.11 -23.88 -7.35
CA GLY A 126 3.26 -24.18 -6.19
C GLY A 126 1.87 -24.72 -6.52
N THR A 127 1.76 -25.85 -7.22
CA THR A 127 0.62 -26.75 -6.91
C THR A 127 0.92 -27.36 -5.54
N GLY A 128 0.49 -26.70 -4.46
CA GLY A 128 0.85 -27.14 -3.11
C GLY A 128 0.35 -26.32 -1.93
N GLY A 129 -0.68 -25.48 -2.08
CA GLY A 129 -1.41 -24.90 -0.95
C GLY A 129 -2.89 -25.15 -1.15
N GLY A 130 -3.47 -26.10 -0.43
CA GLY A 130 -4.87 -26.52 -0.54
C GLY A 130 -5.88 -25.50 0.02
N TYR A 131 -5.66 -24.21 -0.25
CA TYR A 131 -6.48 -23.11 0.22
C TYR A 131 -7.56 -22.80 -0.82
N ASP A 132 -8.82 -22.88 -0.40
CA ASP A 132 -9.97 -22.50 -1.22
C ASP A 132 -10.71 -21.35 -0.52
N ALA A 133 -10.60 -20.14 -1.06
CA ALA A 133 -11.23 -18.94 -0.50
C ALA A 133 -12.76 -19.09 -0.35
N ASN A 134 -13.40 -19.98 -1.12
CA ASN A 134 -14.83 -20.27 -0.96
C ASN A 134 -15.16 -20.90 0.40
N ARG A 135 -14.20 -21.59 1.03
CA ARG A 135 -14.37 -22.15 2.38
C ARG A 135 -14.45 -21.09 3.46
N VAL A 136 -13.97 -19.88 3.17
CA VAL A 136 -13.98 -18.73 4.09
C VAL A 136 -14.78 -17.56 3.51
N ALA A 137 -15.64 -17.80 2.52
CA ALA A 137 -16.37 -16.74 1.83
C ALA A 137 -17.62 -16.26 2.58
N ASN A 138 -18.13 -17.00 3.57
CA ASN A 138 -19.31 -16.62 4.36
C ASN A 138 -19.41 -17.41 5.67
N GLU A 139 -20.31 -16.97 6.56
CA GLU A 139 -20.60 -17.59 7.86
C GLU A 139 -20.94 -19.08 7.82
N SER A 140 -21.58 -19.55 6.76
CA SER A 140 -21.96 -20.96 6.68
C SER A 140 -20.78 -21.85 6.27
N ALA A 141 -19.85 -21.31 5.50
CA ALA A 141 -18.62 -21.99 5.09
C ALA A 141 -17.55 -21.96 6.20
N ASP A 142 -17.47 -20.85 6.93
CA ASP A 142 -16.54 -20.66 8.03
C ASP A 142 -17.25 -20.09 9.27
N THR A 143 -17.55 -20.98 10.22
CA THR A 143 -18.46 -20.73 11.35
C THR A 143 -17.75 -20.32 12.64
N GLY A 144 -16.43 -20.49 12.72
CA GLY A 144 -15.68 -20.19 13.94
C GLY A 144 -15.49 -18.69 14.14
N ALA A 145 -15.66 -18.20 15.36
CA ALA A 145 -15.14 -16.87 15.70
C ALA A 145 -13.61 -16.85 15.52
N LEU A 146 -13.08 -15.72 15.09
CA LEU A 146 -11.63 -15.50 15.08
C LEU A 146 -11.14 -15.39 16.52
N THR A 147 -9.94 -15.90 16.79
CA THR A 147 -9.32 -15.78 18.12
C THR A 147 -7.95 -15.12 18.03
N ILE A 148 -7.54 -14.47 19.11
CA ILE A 148 -6.22 -13.83 19.20
C ILE A 148 -5.11 -14.86 19.01
N GLU A 149 -5.21 -16.03 19.64
CA GLU A 149 -4.19 -17.08 19.58
C GLU A 149 -4.03 -17.69 18.18
N GLU A 150 -5.12 -17.70 17.40
CA GLU A 150 -5.10 -18.16 16.01
C GLU A 150 -4.41 -17.16 15.09
N LEU A 151 -4.78 -15.88 15.18
CA LEU A 151 -4.27 -14.83 14.29
C LEU A 151 -2.89 -14.33 14.69
N PHE A 152 -2.60 -14.33 15.99
CA PHE A 152 -1.41 -13.71 16.60
C PHE A 152 -0.75 -14.65 17.62
N PRO A 153 -0.29 -15.85 17.21
CA PRO A 153 0.25 -16.86 18.13
C PRO A 153 1.59 -16.43 18.75
N GLU A 154 2.38 -15.65 18.02
CA GLU A 154 3.72 -15.24 18.41
C GLU A 154 3.71 -13.89 19.15
N LYS A 155 4.45 -13.83 20.26
CA LYS A 155 4.65 -12.61 21.05
C LYS A 155 5.73 -11.70 20.48
N GLU A 156 6.63 -12.26 19.69
CA GLU A 156 7.69 -11.54 19.00
C GLU A 156 7.63 -11.90 17.52
N ILE A 157 7.64 -10.87 16.68
CA ILE A 157 7.56 -10.98 15.23
C ILE A 157 8.67 -10.13 14.61
N THR A 158 8.94 -10.35 13.33
CA THR A 158 9.86 -9.52 12.55
C THR A 158 9.12 -8.87 11.40
N LEU A 159 9.21 -7.55 11.28
CA LEU A 159 8.59 -6.72 10.25
C LEU A 159 9.64 -5.77 9.72
N GLY A 160 9.81 -5.66 8.40
CA GLY A 160 10.84 -4.81 7.78
C GLY A 160 12.26 -5.10 8.29
N GLY A 161 12.54 -6.35 8.69
CA GLY A 161 13.82 -6.76 9.26
C GLY A 161 14.07 -6.33 10.72
N GLU A 162 13.11 -5.72 11.40
CA GLU A 162 13.19 -5.33 12.81
C GLU A 162 12.29 -6.21 13.70
N ALA A 163 12.70 -6.44 14.95
CA ALA A 163 11.92 -7.19 15.92
C ALA A 163 10.86 -6.31 16.61
N PHE A 164 9.65 -6.85 16.73
CA PHE A 164 8.51 -6.21 17.38
C PHE A 164 7.91 -7.13 18.44
N THR A 165 7.59 -6.59 19.61
CA THR A 165 7.00 -7.31 20.75
C THR A 165 5.53 -6.94 20.92
N LEU A 166 4.67 -7.94 21.16
CA LEU A 166 3.25 -7.79 21.42
C LEU A 166 3.01 -7.03 22.74
N VAL A 167 2.26 -5.93 22.68
CA VAL A 167 1.97 -5.08 23.85
C VAL A 167 0.49 -4.98 24.19
N ASN A 168 -0.41 -5.24 23.23
CA ASN A 168 -1.85 -5.25 23.49
C ASN A 168 -2.60 -6.13 22.48
N THR A 169 -3.74 -6.67 22.89
CA THR A 169 -4.67 -7.40 22.01
C THR A 169 -6.11 -7.03 22.38
N ASP A 170 -7.01 -7.14 21.40
CA ASP A 170 -8.42 -6.82 21.56
C ASP A 170 -9.27 -7.68 20.62
N GLU A 171 -10.43 -8.11 21.10
CA GLU A 171 -11.44 -8.85 20.36
C GLU A 171 -12.80 -8.23 20.68
N THR A 172 -13.54 -7.80 19.65
CA THR A 172 -14.81 -7.12 19.84
C THR A 172 -15.82 -7.45 18.74
N ASP A 173 -17.09 -7.51 19.10
CA ASP A 173 -18.25 -7.56 18.18
C ASP A 173 -18.79 -6.16 17.85
N LYS A 174 -18.29 -5.11 18.52
CA LYS A 174 -18.63 -3.71 18.27
C LYS A 174 -17.68 -3.12 17.24
N CYS A 175 -17.80 -3.59 16.01
CA CYS A 175 -16.88 -3.25 14.93
C CYS A 175 -16.73 -1.74 14.69
N ASP A 176 -17.81 -0.97 14.89
CA ASP A 176 -17.83 0.49 14.77
C ASP A 176 -16.80 1.16 15.69
N THR A 177 -16.56 0.59 16.88
CA THR A 177 -15.59 1.11 17.85
C THR A 177 -14.13 0.85 17.47
N ALA A 178 -13.88 0.02 16.45
CA ALA A 178 -12.56 -0.30 15.95
C ALA A 178 -12.15 0.55 14.74
N ALA A 179 -12.92 1.58 14.39
CA ALA A 179 -12.73 2.42 13.21
C ALA A 179 -12.62 3.91 13.55
N ASN A 180 -12.07 4.67 12.62
CA ASN A 180 -11.99 6.12 12.66
C ASN A 180 -13.09 6.76 11.79
N GLY A 181 -13.52 7.97 12.20
CA GLY A 181 -14.49 8.77 11.43
C GLY A 181 -15.78 8.01 11.12
N ASP A 182 -16.31 8.21 9.93
CA ASP A 182 -17.55 7.57 9.47
C ASP A 182 -17.35 6.11 9.03
N PHE A 183 -16.10 5.60 9.01
CA PHE A 183 -15.81 4.22 8.60
C PHE A 183 -16.45 3.18 9.53
N GLY A 184 -16.68 3.53 10.80
CA GLY A 184 -17.41 2.66 11.74
C GLY A 184 -18.87 2.40 11.31
N ALA A 185 -19.50 3.37 10.65
CA ALA A 185 -20.83 3.18 10.08
C ALA A 185 -20.77 2.22 8.89
N ALA A 186 -19.77 2.36 8.01
CA ALA A 186 -19.57 1.43 6.89
C ALA A 186 -19.36 -0.02 7.36
N LEU A 187 -18.62 -0.24 8.46
CA LEU A 187 -18.49 -1.58 9.07
C LEU A 187 -19.84 -2.13 9.56
N THR A 188 -20.68 -1.29 10.14
CA THR A 188 -22.00 -1.70 10.64
C THR A 188 -22.97 -1.99 9.50
N GLU A 189 -23.01 -1.11 8.49
CA GLU A 189 -23.88 -1.23 7.31
C GLU A 189 -23.59 -2.47 6.48
N ASN A 190 -22.31 -2.85 6.37
CA ASN A 190 -21.86 -4.04 5.67
C ASN A 190 -21.75 -5.26 6.59
N GLU A 191 -22.45 -5.28 7.72
CA GLU A 191 -22.58 -6.47 8.58
C GLU A 191 -21.27 -7.04 9.16
N CYS A 192 -20.38 -6.18 9.64
CA CYS A 192 -19.23 -6.64 10.41
C CYS A 192 -19.68 -7.40 11.67
N ARG A 193 -19.08 -8.56 11.91
CA ARG A 193 -19.40 -9.47 13.02
C ARG A 193 -18.39 -9.39 14.16
N GLN A 194 -17.12 -9.20 13.81
CA GLN A 194 -16.03 -9.23 14.77
C GLN A 194 -14.83 -8.47 14.21
N VAL A 195 -14.10 -7.79 15.09
CA VAL A 195 -12.76 -7.27 14.81
C VAL A 195 -11.79 -7.82 15.87
N VAL A 196 -10.68 -8.39 15.41
CA VAL A 196 -9.58 -8.85 16.27
C VAL A 196 -8.34 -8.04 15.93
N ARG A 197 -7.66 -7.51 16.95
CA ARG A 197 -6.48 -6.64 16.79
C ARG A 197 -5.36 -7.05 17.74
N ALA A 198 -4.13 -6.84 17.29
CA ALA A 198 -2.93 -6.92 18.09
C ALA A 198 -2.03 -5.72 17.81
N SER A 199 -1.44 -5.14 18.85
CA SER A 199 -0.45 -4.07 18.72
C SER A 199 0.91 -4.55 19.15
N TYR A 200 1.90 -4.29 18.32
CA TYR A 200 3.30 -4.58 18.56
C TYR A 200 4.14 -3.30 18.55
N VAL A 201 5.26 -3.32 19.25
CA VAL A 201 6.20 -2.19 19.38
C VAL A 201 7.61 -2.70 19.21
N ASN A 202 8.47 -1.93 18.53
CA ASN A 202 9.86 -2.29 18.36
C ASN A 202 10.70 -2.11 19.64
N GLU A 203 11.94 -2.61 19.65
CA GLU A 203 12.77 -2.68 20.87
C GLU A 203 12.99 -1.31 21.54
N ASP A 204 13.22 -0.26 20.74
CA ASP A 204 13.46 1.10 21.24
C ASP A 204 12.18 1.92 21.48
N LYS A 205 11.01 1.35 21.16
CA LYS A 205 9.68 1.96 21.26
C LYS A 205 9.50 3.24 20.45
N SER A 206 10.21 3.38 19.34
CA SER A 206 10.02 4.48 18.39
C SER A 206 8.93 4.20 17.36
N ARG A 207 8.59 2.92 17.14
CA ARG A 207 7.58 2.48 16.17
C ARG A 207 6.62 1.48 16.77
N ALA A 208 5.38 1.60 16.36
CA ALA A 208 4.32 0.69 16.77
C ALA A 208 3.44 0.35 15.57
N VAL A 209 2.92 -0.88 15.58
CA VAL A 209 2.03 -1.37 14.53
C VAL A 209 0.81 -2.00 15.16
N THR A 210 -0.38 -1.68 14.66
CA THR A 210 -1.58 -2.48 14.92
C THR A 210 -1.85 -3.34 13.71
N ILE A 211 -2.10 -4.62 13.91
CA ILE A 211 -2.52 -5.57 12.89
C ILE A 211 -3.89 -6.08 13.30
N GLY A 212 -4.80 -6.25 12.34
CA GLY A 212 -6.12 -6.76 12.66
C GLY A 212 -6.82 -7.44 11.50
N VAL A 213 -7.90 -8.12 11.85
CA VAL A 213 -8.82 -8.78 10.93
C VAL A 213 -10.24 -8.42 11.33
N ALA A 214 -11.02 -7.92 10.37
CA ALA A 214 -12.46 -7.75 10.47
C ALA A 214 -13.16 -8.90 9.75
N ALA A 215 -14.07 -9.58 10.44
CA ALA A 215 -14.90 -10.64 9.90
C ALA A 215 -16.26 -10.07 9.49
N MET A 216 -16.55 -10.08 8.19
CA MET A 216 -17.84 -9.68 7.63
C MET A 216 -18.78 -10.88 7.53
N SER A 217 -20.09 -10.69 7.33
CA SER A 217 -21.01 -11.82 7.13
C SER A 217 -20.65 -12.68 5.90
N ASP A 218 -20.18 -12.03 4.83
CA ASP A 218 -19.76 -12.66 3.58
C ASP A 218 -18.70 -11.85 2.82
N ALA A 219 -18.25 -12.38 1.68
CA ALA A 219 -17.22 -11.79 0.84
C ALA A 219 -17.66 -10.52 0.11
N ASP A 220 -18.94 -10.36 -0.21
CA ASP A 220 -19.44 -9.16 -0.90
C ASP A 220 -19.42 -7.97 0.08
N ASN A 221 -19.83 -8.22 1.32
CA ASN A 221 -19.71 -7.27 2.42
C ASN A 221 -18.25 -6.90 2.74
N ALA A 222 -17.33 -7.86 2.67
CA ALA A 222 -15.89 -7.59 2.80
C ALA A 222 -15.36 -6.70 1.67
N THR A 223 -15.80 -6.91 0.44
CA THR A 223 -15.49 -6.02 -0.69
C THR A 223 -16.04 -4.62 -0.47
N ALA A 224 -17.29 -4.48 -0.03
CA ALA A 224 -17.87 -3.16 0.20
C ALA A 224 -17.16 -2.38 1.32
N VAL A 225 -16.69 -3.06 2.37
CA VAL A 225 -15.86 -2.44 3.41
C VAL A 225 -14.49 -2.03 2.87
N GLU A 226 -13.85 -2.88 2.06
CA GLU A 226 -12.58 -2.56 1.42
C GLU A 226 -12.69 -1.31 0.54
N GLU A 227 -13.76 -1.21 -0.27
CA GLU A 227 -14.05 -0.06 -1.13
C GLU A 227 -14.39 1.22 -0.34
N ALA A 228 -14.89 1.08 0.89
CA ALA A 228 -15.18 2.20 1.78
C ALA A 228 -13.94 2.73 2.53
N MET A 229 -12.80 2.03 2.45
CA MET A 229 -11.56 2.51 3.06
C MET A 229 -11.01 3.69 2.25
N ASP A 230 -10.90 4.84 2.91
CA ASP A 230 -10.28 6.05 2.35
C ASP A 230 -9.26 6.62 3.35
N LEU A 231 -8.00 6.36 3.07
CA LEU A 231 -6.86 6.72 3.91
C LEU A 231 -6.61 8.24 3.90
N GLU A 232 -6.92 8.93 2.81
CA GLU A 232 -6.78 10.40 2.69
C GLU A 232 -7.78 11.11 3.59
N SER A 233 -9.00 10.57 3.69
CA SER A 233 -10.07 11.08 4.55
C SER A 233 -10.05 10.50 5.98
N ALA A 234 -9.02 9.72 6.34
CA ALA A 234 -8.91 8.99 7.60
C ALA A 234 -10.11 8.06 7.90
N GLN A 235 -10.78 7.57 6.84
CA GLN A 235 -11.81 6.53 6.91
C GLN A 235 -11.14 5.16 6.88
N TYR A 236 -10.70 4.71 8.05
CA TYR A 236 -9.95 3.48 8.20
C TYR A 236 -10.09 2.86 9.59
N PHE A 237 -9.56 1.66 9.78
CA PHE A 237 -9.45 1.03 11.10
C PHE A 237 -8.59 1.87 12.05
N ALA A 238 -9.05 2.00 13.28
CA ALA A 238 -8.31 2.64 14.36
C ALA A 238 -7.26 1.68 14.93
N GLY A 239 -6.04 2.18 15.11
CA GLY A 239 -5.01 1.44 15.83
C GLY A 239 -5.44 1.11 17.25
N LEU A 240 -4.91 0.01 17.79
CA LEU A 240 -5.23 -0.43 19.14
C LEU A 240 -4.30 0.26 20.14
N ARG A 241 -4.90 1.09 21.01
CA ARG A 241 -4.16 1.82 22.04
C ARG A 241 -3.55 0.88 23.08
N GLY A 242 -2.25 1.04 23.33
CA GLY A 242 -1.57 0.40 24.47
C GLY A 242 -1.66 1.17 25.79
N LYS A 243 -1.09 0.58 26.84
CA LYS A 243 -0.94 1.20 28.16
C LYS A 243 0.12 2.29 28.12
N GLU A 244 0.03 3.26 29.02
CA GLU A 244 1.06 4.28 29.18
C GLU A 244 2.47 3.68 29.42
N GLY A 245 3.45 4.12 28.63
CA GLY A 245 4.82 3.63 28.60
C GLY A 245 5.06 2.40 27.72
N SER A 246 4.05 1.87 27.01
CA SER A 246 4.21 0.77 26.05
C SER A 246 4.82 1.20 24.71
N GLY A 247 4.70 2.47 24.30
CA GLY A 247 5.10 2.94 22.96
C GLY A 247 3.96 2.86 21.92
N SER A 248 2.77 2.43 22.31
CA SER A 248 1.59 2.29 21.44
C SER A 248 0.36 3.06 21.92
N GLU A 249 0.54 4.00 22.85
CA GLU A 249 -0.55 4.77 23.48
C GLU A 249 -1.28 5.67 22.49
N ARG A 250 -0.59 6.08 21.43
CA ARG A 250 -1.10 7.02 20.44
C ARG A 250 -1.75 6.33 19.23
N LEU A 251 -1.61 5.01 19.08
CA LEU A 251 -2.07 4.27 17.90
C LEU A 251 -3.55 4.50 17.55
N ALA A 252 -4.42 4.68 18.54
CA ALA A 252 -5.84 4.94 18.29
C ALA A 252 -6.15 6.27 17.57
N THR A 253 -5.21 7.21 17.56
CA THR A 253 -5.35 8.50 16.88
C THR A 253 -4.17 8.83 15.97
N ALA A 254 -3.23 7.90 15.83
CA ALA A 254 -1.97 8.13 15.13
C ALA A 254 -2.19 8.24 13.63
N GLY A 255 -1.41 9.11 13.00
CA GLY A 255 -1.16 9.03 11.58
C GLY A 255 0.00 8.09 11.33
N GLY A 256 0.04 7.45 10.17
CA GLY A 256 1.00 6.39 9.90
C GLY A 256 0.84 5.84 8.51
N HIS A 257 1.44 4.68 8.27
CA HIS A 257 1.24 3.92 7.05
C HIS A 257 0.26 2.80 7.31
N ALA A 258 -0.80 2.72 6.50
CA ALA A 258 -1.79 1.68 6.61
C ALA A 258 -1.85 0.83 5.36
N ASN A 259 -2.24 -0.43 5.54
CA ASN A 259 -2.38 -1.40 4.47
C ASN A 259 -3.63 -2.23 4.72
N GLY A 260 -4.54 -2.27 3.75
CA GLY A 260 -5.72 -3.13 3.78
C GLY A 260 -5.80 -4.06 2.58
N SER A 261 -6.29 -5.27 2.81
CA SER A 261 -6.63 -6.24 1.77
C SER A 261 -7.77 -7.15 2.22
N ARG A 262 -8.41 -7.85 1.28
CA ARG A 262 -9.45 -8.84 1.60
C ARG A 262 -9.05 -10.28 1.28
N TRP A 263 -9.65 -11.21 2.03
CA TRP A 263 -9.62 -12.65 1.77
C TRP A 263 -10.95 -13.29 2.16
N GLY A 264 -11.73 -13.73 1.17
CA GLY A 264 -13.08 -14.26 1.43
C GLY A 264 -13.93 -13.22 2.16
N ARG A 265 -14.50 -13.59 3.32
CA ARG A 265 -15.29 -12.71 4.20
C ARG A 265 -14.45 -11.80 5.12
N TYR A 266 -13.13 -11.84 5.01
CA TYR A 266 -12.23 -11.15 5.92
C TYR A 266 -11.61 -9.93 5.27
N VAL A 267 -11.55 -8.83 6.02
CA VAL A 267 -10.72 -7.66 5.71
C VAL A 267 -9.56 -7.65 6.67
N VAL A 268 -8.35 -7.74 6.14
CA VAL A 268 -7.11 -7.69 6.90
C VAL A 268 -6.55 -6.28 6.81
N PHE A 269 -6.05 -5.76 7.92
CA PHE A 269 -5.48 -4.43 7.95
C PHE A 269 -4.27 -4.32 8.86
N SER A 270 -3.44 -3.32 8.59
CA SER A 270 -2.39 -2.86 9.47
C SER A 270 -2.33 -1.34 9.53
N LEU A 271 -1.80 -0.82 10.64
CA LEU A 271 -1.46 0.59 10.83
C LEU A 271 -0.12 0.66 11.56
N ALA A 272 0.95 0.97 10.82
CA ALA A 272 2.28 1.26 11.35
C ALA A 272 2.42 2.76 11.58
N ALA A 273 2.86 3.17 12.77
CA ALA A 273 3.02 4.57 13.12
C ALA A 273 4.23 4.79 14.03
N ASN A 274 4.69 6.04 14.07
CA ASN A 274 5.67 6.47 15.06
C ASN A 274 5.04 6.56 16.45
N ASP A 275 5.84 6.36 17.49
CA ASP A 275 5.45 6.41 18.90
C ASP A 275 4.85 7.77 19.32
N ASP A 276 5.28 8.83 18.64
CA ASP A 276 4.79 10.19 18.81
C ASP A 276 3.42 10.44 18.14
N GLY A 277 2.91 9.47 17.38
CA GLY A 277 1.60 9.48 16.72
C GLY A 277 1.48 10.47 15.56
N ARG A 278 2.58 11.12 15.15
CA ARG A 278 2.57 12.08 14.05
C ARG A 278 2.63 11.36 12.71
N THR A 279 1.85 11.86 11.75
CA THR A 279 1.95 11.41 10.37
C THR A 279 3.38 11.65 9.84
N PRO A 280 4.02 10.64 9.25
CA PRO A 280 5.32 10.81 8.62
C PRO A 280 5.29 11.86 7.50
N GLN A 281 6.40 12.56 7.28
CA GLN A 281 6.51 13.46 6.13
C GLN A 281 7.00 12.69 4.91
N GLY A 282 6.22 12.68 3.84
CA GLY A 282 6.55 11.94 2.61
C GLY A 282 6.38 10.43 2.75
N THR A 283 7.06 9.67 1.91
CA THR A 283 7.06 8.20 1.96
C THR A 283 8.07 7.73 3.01
N ASP A 284 7.59 7.32 4.17
CA ASP A 284 8.41 6.63 5.18
C ASP A 284 8.49 5.15 4.81
N ALA A 285 9.56 4.77 4.11
CA ALA A 285 9.72 3.43 3.56
C ALA A 285 9.73 2.34 4.64
N GLU A 286 10.27 2.64 5.83
CA GLU A 286 10.34 1.65 6.91
C GLU A 286 8.95 1.42 7.52
N LEU A 287 8.14 2.47 7.71
CA LEU A 287 6.75 2.31 8.11
C LEU A 287 5.90 1.65 7.03
N ALA A 288 6.18 1.92 5.76
CA ALA A 288 5.51 1.27 4.64
C ALA A 288 5.72 -0.24 4.66
N GLU A 289 6.98 -0.67 4.70
CA GLU A 289 7.37 -2.09 4.78
C GLU A 289 6.83 -2.75 6.04
N THR A 290 6.89 -2.07 7.20
CA THR A 290 6.31 -2.57 8.46
C THR A 290 4.81 -2.80 8.35
N GLY A 291 4.08 -1.87 7.71
CA GLY A 291 2.65 -1.99 7.48
C GLY A 291 2.31 -3.13 6.52
N GLU A 292 3.05 -3.24 5.42
CA GLU A 292 2.89 -4.32 4.43
C GLU A 292 3.08 -5.70 5.07
N ASP A 293 4.24 -5.94 5.69
CA ASP A 293 4.53 -7.19 6.38
C ASP A 293 3.49 -7.49 7.47
N GLY A 294 3.05 -6.45 8.19
CA GLY A 294 2.04 -6.57 9.23
C GLY A 294 0.69 -7.07 8.70
N ALA A 295 0.25 -6.56 7.55
CA ALA A 295 -1.01 -7.00 6.93
C ALA A 295 -0.91 -8.43 6.37
N GLU A 296 0.28 -8.95 6.09
CA GLU A 296 0.46 -10.32 5.64
C GLU A 296 0.36 -11.36 6.77
N LEU A 297 0.72 -10.99 8.00
CA LEU A 297 0.80 -11.92 9.14
C LEU A 297 -0.45 -12.79 9.37
N PRO A 298 -1.67 -12.24 9.48
CA PRO A 298 -2.85 -13.05 9.75
C PRO A 298 -3.31 -13.89 8.54
N LEU A 299 -2.80 -13.63 7.32
CA LEU A 299 -3.19 -14.39 6.13
C LEU A 299 -2.79 -15.87 6.22
N ALA A 300 -1.69 -16.18 6.92
CA ALA A 300 -1.31 -17.57 7.16
C ALA A 300 -2.39 -18.33 7.94
N ALA A 301 -2.90 -17.73 9.03
CA ALA A 301 -3.96 -18.30 9.84
C ALA A 301 -5.28 -18.44 9.07
N LEU A 302 -5.67 -17.39 8.33
CA LEU A 302 -6.86 -17.44 7.46
C LEU A 302 -6.73 -18.48 6.33
N GLY A 303 -5.51 -18.66 5.82
CA GLY A 303 -5.16 -19.75 4.93
C GLY A 303 -5.46 -21.10 5.57
N GLU A 304 -5.00 -21.36 6.80
CA GLU A 304 -5.31 -22.63 7.48
C GLU A 304 -6.81 -22.91 7.58
N ARG A 305 -7.64 -21.89 7.80
CA ARG A 305 -9.11 -22.03 7.78
C ARG A 305 -9.67 -22.38 6.40
N ALA A 306 -9.00 -21.93 5.35
CA ALA A 306 -9.33 -22.26 3.96
C ALA A 306 -8.85 -23.67 3.52
N LYS A 307 -8.12 -24.40 4.37
CA LYS A 307 -7.85 -25.83 4.21
C LYS A 307 -9.01 -26.61 4.81
N GLY A 308 -9.63 -27.45 3.98
CA GLY A 308 -10.75 -28.32 4.39
C GLY A 308 -10.28 -29.56 5.13
#